data_AF-A0A7S0E5W5-F1
#
_entry.id   AF-A0A7S0E5W5-F1
#
_cell.length_a   1.000
_cell.length_b   1.000
_cell.length_c   1.000
_cell.angle_alpha   90.00
_cell.angle_beta   90.00
_cell.angle_gamma   90.00
#
_symmetry.space_group_name_H-M   'P 1'
#
loop_
_entity.id
_entity.type
_entity.pdbx_description
1 polymer ?
#
loop_
_entity_poly.entity_id
_entity_poly.type
_entity_poly.pdbx_seq_one_letter_code
_entity_poly.pdbx_strand_id
1 'polypeptide(L)'
;NMSGEPLRMHIHPPATPFFSMRCNKKGRTMPGTAEDVTITCTSTDLRYYSDCIRVHCNRGNLIVPIHAYPGVSTINVPKRIDFGTVPLDSSASATLPLRSWVPMEFEYK
;
A
#
# COMPACT_ATOMS: atom_id res chain seq x y z
N ASN A 1 -2.82 20.13 -9.85
CA ASN A 1 -1.89 21.13 -10.42
C ASN A 1 -1.98 22.38 -9.58
N MET A 2 -0.97 22.62 -8.73
CA MET A 2 -0.91 23.80 -7.87
C MET A 2 -0.07 24.93 -8.48
N SER A 3 0.38 24.79 -9.74
CA SER A 3 1.07 25.87 -10.45
C SER A 3 0.08 26.88 -11.05
N GLY A 4 0.58 28.04 -11.47
CA GLY A 4 -0.19 29.03 -12.23
C GLY A 4 -0.29 28.74 -13.73
N GLU A 5 0.28 27.66 -14.23
CA GLU A 5 0.33 27.34 -15.67
C GLU A 5 -0.23 25.95 -15.99
N PRO A 6 -0.85 25.74 -17.18
CA PRO A 6 -1.28 24.41 -17.61
C PRO A 6 -0.11 23.43 -17.71
N LEU A 7 -0.23 22.26 -17.08
CA LEU A 7 0.80 21.22 -17.08
C LEU A 7 0.42 20.05 -17.98
N ARG A 8 1.40 19.49 -18.69
CA ARG A 8 1.26 18.20 -19.36
C ARG A 8 1.96 17.14 -18.50
N MET A 9 1.18 16.19 -17.99
CA MET A 9 1.68 15.06 -17.22
C MET A 9 1.59 13.80 -18.08
N HIS A 10 2.52 12.87 -17.95
CA HIS A 10 2.51 11.55 -18.57
C HIS A 10 2.53 10.52 -17.46
N ILE A 11 1.45 9.76 -17.32
CA ILE A 11 1.28 8.77 -16.27
C ILE A 11 1.51 7.40 -16.90
N HIS A 12 2.58 6.73 -16.51
CA HIS A 12 2.90 5.39 -16.96
C HIS A 12 2.19 4.37 -16.06
N PRO A 13 1.55 3.35 -16.64
CA PRO A 13 0.89 2.31 -15.86
C PRO A 13 1.90 1.52 -15.01
N PRO A 14 1.40 0.81 -13.99
CA PRO A 14 2.15 -0.23 -13.31
C PRO A 14 2.77 -1.22 -14.31
N ALA A 15 3.92 -1.79 -13.97
CA ALA A 15 4.67 -2.69 -14.87
C ALA A 15 4.18 -4.14 -14.81
N THR A 16 3.52 -4.52 -13.72
CA THR A 16 3.06 -5.89 -13.46
C THR A 16 1.61 -6.09 -13.91
N PRO A 17 1.22 -7.32 -14.29
CA PRO A 17 -0.14 -7.60 -14.76
C PRO A 17 -1.20 -7.61 -13.65
N PHE A 18 -0.77 -7.56 -12.38
CA PHE A 18 -1.66 -7.63 -11.22
C PHE A 18 -2.32 -6.28 -10.92
N PHE A 19 -1.80 -5.19 -11.46
CA PHE A 19 -2.37 -3.86 -11.33
C PHE A 19 -2.78 -3.35 -12.70
N SER A 20 -4.04 -2.96 -12.82
CA SER A 20 -4.55 -2.24 -13.99
C SER A 20 -4.82 -0.78 -13.63
N MET A 21 -4.59 0.11 -14.58
CA MET A 21 -4.76 1.54 -14.40
C MET A 21 -5.80 2.08 -15.38
N ARG A 22 -6.71 2.90 -14.86
CA ARG A 22 -7.63 3.72 -15.67
C ARG A 22 -7.42 5.18 -15.31
N CYS A 23 -7.21 6.01 -16.32
CA CYS A 23 -7.17 7.46 -16.17
C CYS A 23 -8.02 8.10 -17.27
N ASN A 24 -8.88 9.04 -16.91
CA ASN A 24 -9.64 9.81 -17.89
C ASN A 24 -8.85 11.09 -18.24
N LYS A 25 -7.76 10.90 -18.98
CA LYS A 25 -6.85 11.98 -19.29
C LYS A 25 -7.41 12.87 -20.40
N LYS A 26 -7.81 14.09 -20.03
CA LYS A 26 -8.41 15.08 -20.94
C LYS A 26 -7.40 15.99 -21.64
N GLY A 27 -6.10 15.75 -21.49
CA GLY A 27 -5.04 16.50 -22.17
C GLY A 27 -4.07 17.18 -21.21
N ARG A 28 -4.17 18.51 -21.06
CA ARG A 28 -3.39 19.30 -20.09
C ARG A 28 -4.18 19.47 -18.80
N THR A 29 -3.50 19.37 -17.67
CA THR A 29 -4.07 19.67 -16.35
C THR A 29 -3.96 21.16 -16.07
N MET A 30 -5.10 21.86 -16.05
CA MET A 30 -5.17 23.29 -15.80
C MET A 30 -4.76 23.66 -14.36
N PRO A 31 -4.32 24.90 -14.11
CA PRO A 31 -4.12 25.41 -12.75
C PRO A 31 -5.33 25.15 -11.86
N GLY A 32 -5.10 24.67 -10.64
CA GLY A 32 -6.16 24.36 -9.66
C GLY A 32 -6.92 23.05 -9.89
N THR A 33 -6.64 22.28 -10.96
CA THR A 33 -7.32 21.00 -11.22
C THR A 33 -6.43 19.78 -10.99
N ALA A 34 -7.02 18.59 -10.92
CA ALA A 34 -6.32 17.32 -10.77
C ALA A 34 -6.79 16.31 -11.82
N GLU A 35 -6.01 15.24 -12.01
CA GLU A 35 -6.41 14.07 -12.79
C GLU A 35 -6.62 12.88 -11.85
N ASP A 36 -7.76 12.23 -11.98
CA ASP A 36 -8.07 11.03 -11.22
C ASP A 36 -7.48 9.80 -11.91
N VAL A 37 -6.78 8.98 -11.12
CA VAL A 37 -6.19 7.71 -11.55
C VAL A 37 -6.76 6.61 -10.69
N THR A 38 -7.50 5.69 -11.30
CA THR A 38 -8.03 4.51 -10.63
C THR A 38 -7.07 3.34 -10.86
N ILE A 39 -6.65 2.71 -9.76
CA ILE A 39 -5.85 1.48 -9.79
C ILE A 39 -6.71 0.33 -9.29
N THR A 40 -6.76 -0.74 -10.08
CA THR A 40 -7.43 -1.98 -9.70
C THR A 40 -6.40 -3.08 -9.55
N CYS A 41 -6.35 -3.69 -8.36
CA CYS A 41 -5.54 -4.87 -8.10
C CYS A 41 -6.35 -6.13 -8.39
N THR A 42 -5.87 -6.97 -9.30
CA THR A 42 -6.42 -8.30 -9.59
C THR A 42 -5.47 -9.34 -9.03
N SER A 43 -5.74 -9.78 -7.80
CA SER A 43 -4.96 -10.80 -7.14
C SER A 43 -5.30 -12.18 -7.67
N THR A 44 -4.29 -12.95 -8.04
CA THR A 44 -4.41 -14.38 -8.40
C THR A 44 -4.25 -15.28 -7.19
N ASP A 45 -3.43 -14.87 -6.22
CA ASP A 45 -3.00 -15.69 -5.09
C ASP A 45 -2.92 -14.84 -3.81
N LEU A 46 -3.00 -15.46 -2.63
CA LEU A 46 -2.81 -14.78 -1.35
C LEU A 46 -1.33 -14.45 -1.15
N ARG A 47 -0.85 -13.33 -1.67
CA ARG A 47 0.52 -12.85 -1.49
C ARG A 47 0.59 -11.34 -1.54
N TYR A 48 1.72 -10.77 -1.13
CA TYR A 48 2.00 -9.36 -1.29
C TYR A 48 2.25 -9.00 -2.76
N TYR A 49 1.59 -7.94 -3.22
CA TYR A 49 1.82 -7.35 -4.55
C TYR A 49 2.36 -5.94 -4.39
N SER A 50 3.43 -5.62 -5.12
CA SER A 50 4.03 -4.29 -5.14
C SER A 50 4.34 -3.86 -6.56
N ASP A 51 4.07 -2.59 -6.84
CA ASP A 51 4.41 -1.93 -8.11
C ASP A 51 4.53 -0.41 -7.89
N CYS A 52 4.62 0.37 -8.96
CA CYS A 52 4.57 1.82 -8.89
C CYS A 52 3.95 2.44 -10.15
N ILE A 53 3.31 3.60 -9.97
CA ILE A 53 2.97 4.51 -11.08
C ILE A 53 4.10 5.50 -11.22
N ARG A 54 4.52 5.78 -12.46
CA ARG A 54 5.50 6.84 -12.75
C ARG A 54 4.79 7.99 -13.43
N VAL A 55 4.86 9.16 -12.82
CA VAL A 55 4.30 10.40 -13.36
C VAL A 55 5.44 11.29 -13.82
N HIS A 56 5.53 11.52 -15.11
CA HIS A 56 6.48 12.45 -15.72
C HIS A 56 5.80 13.77 -16.02
N CYS A 57 6.42 14.87 -15.63
CA CYS A 57 5.96 16.21 -15.94
C CYS A 57 7.16 17.07 -16.34
N ASN A 58 6.92 18.13 -17.12
CA ASN A 58 7.96 19.08 -17.50
C ASN A 58 8.64 19.76 -16.29
N ARG A 59 8.00 19.74 -15.12
CA ARG A 59 8.53 20.32 -13.87
C ARG A 59 9.17 19.30 -12.93
N GLY A 60 9.21 18.02 -13.30
CA GLY A 60 9.79 16.96 -12.49
C GLY A 60 9.05 15.63 -12.62
N ASN A 61 9.67 14.59 -12.06
CA ASN A 61 9.16 13.23 -12.08
C ASN A 61 8.74 12.81 -10.68
N LEU A 62 7.67 12.03 -10.59
CA LEU A 62 7.13 11.47 -9.36
C LEU A 62 6.95 9.97 -9.52
N ILE A 63 7.35 9.21 -8.51
CA ILE A 63 7.08 7.77 -8.42
C ILE A 63 6.11 7.57 -7.26
N VAL A 64 4.97 6.93 -7.54
CA VAL A 64 3.95 6.59 -6.55
C VAL A 64 3.99 5.09 -6.34
N PRO A 65 4.56 4.59 -5.22
CA PRO A 65 4.55 3.16 -4.91
C PRO A 65 3.13 2.68 -4.62
N ILE A 66 2.81 1.47 -5.09
CA ILE A 66 1.54 0.79 -4.85
C ILE A 66 1.81 -0.53 -4.16
N HIS A 67 1.04 -0.81 -3.12
CA HIS A 67 1.10 -2.03 -2.34
C HIS A 67 -0.31 -2.61 -2.18
N ALA A 68 -0.46 -3.92 -2.36
CA ALA A 68 -1.71 -4.61 -2.14
C ALA A 68 -1.52 -5.90 -1.35
N TYR A 69 -2.44 -6.12 -0.40
CA TYR A 69 -2.52 -7.29 0.47
C TYR A 69 -3.91 -7.92 0.30
N PRO A 70 -4.10 -8.73 -0.75
CA PRO A 70 -5.37 -9.39 -1.03
C PRO A 70 -5.64 -10.42 0.06
N GLY A 71 -6.71 -10.22 0.82
CA GLY A 71 -7.17 -11.16 1.84
C GLY A 71 -6.15 -11.35 2.98
N VAL A 72 -5.96 -10.33 3.81
CA VAL A 72 -5.44 -10.58 5.16
C VAL A 72 -6.49 -11.41 5.89
N SER A 73 -6.21 -12.70 6.08
CA SER A 73 -6.88 -13.50 7.10
C SER A 73 -6.82 -12.71 8.41
N THR A 74 -7.95 -12.54 9.09
CA THR A 74 -8.00 -11.83 10.37
C THR A 74 -6.98 -12.44 11.32
N ILE A 75 -5.94 -11.67 11.67
CA ILE A 75 -5.00 -12.10 12.69
C ILE A 75 -5.73 -11.96 14.02
N ASN A 76 -6.08 -13.08 14.65
CA ASN A 76 -6.73 -13.08 15.96
C ASN A 76 -5.68 -12.82 17.05
N VAL A 77 -5.26 -11.56 17.17
CA VAL A 77 -4.47 -11.11 18.33
C VAL A 77 -5.44 -10.83 19.48
N PRO A 78 -5.20 -11.38 20.69
CA PRO A 78 -6.03 -11.07 21.85
C PRO A 78 -5.88 -9.58 22.19
N LYS A 79 -7.00 -8.92 22.47
CA LYS A 79 -7.03 -7.50 22.85
C LYS A 79 -6.45 -7.23 24.24
N ARG A 80 -6.32 -8.27 25.06
CA ARG A 80 -5.81 -8.20 26.43
C ARG A 80 -5.01 -9.45 26.74
N ILE A 81 -3.85 -9.26 27.34
CA ILE A 81 -3.04 -10.33 27.95
C ILE A 81 -3.01 -10.00 29.45
N ASP A 82 -3.48 -10.93 30.27
CA ASP A 82 -3.52 -10.78 31.72
C ASP A 82 -2.44 -11.69 32.33
N PHE A 83 -1.51 -11.11 33.08
CA PHE A 83 -0.44 -11.84 33.76
C PHE A 83 -0.80 -12.23 35.19
N GLY A 84 -1.99 -11.83 35.67
CA GLY A 84 -2.42 -12.06 37.04
C GLY A 84 -1.52 -11.38 38.07
N THR A 85 -1.36 -12.02 39.24
CA THR A 85 -0.49 -11.53 40.32
C THR A 85 0.95 -12.02 40.09
N VAL A 86 1.87 -11.08 39.89
CA VAL A 86 3.31 -11.37 39.73
C VAL A 86 4.05 -10.94 41.00
N PRO A 87 4.70 -11.86 41.74
CA PRO A 87 5.46 -11.54 42.95
C PRO A 87 6.56 -10.49 42.74
N LEU A 88 6.85 -9.72 43.79
CA LEU A 88 8.02 -8.85 43.80
C LEU A 88 9.30 -9.66 43.58
N ASP A 89 10.22 -9.11 42.78
CA ASP A 89 11.48 -9.75 42.39
C ASP A 89 11.34 -11.00 41.50
N SER A 90 10.22 -11.10 40.76
CA SER A 90 9.97 -12.18 39.80
C SER A 90 9.57 -11.66 38.42
N SER A 91 9.65 -12.51 37.39
CA SER A 91 9.27 -12.18 36.01
C SER A 91 8.21 -13.15 35.48
N ALA A 92 7.20 -12.61 34.79
CA ALA A 92 6.23 -13.41 34.03
C ALA A 92 6.37 -13.12 32.53
N SER A 93 6.31 -14.16 31.70
CA SER A 93 6.40 -14.05 30.24
C SER A 93 5.23 -14.78 29.59
N ALA A 94 4.73 -14.22 28.48
CA ALA A 94 3.67 -14.80 27.68
C ALA A 94 4.09 -14.78 26.21
N THR A 95 4.02 -15.93 25.55
CA THR A 95 4.34 -16.06 24.13
C THR A 95 3.05 -16.17 23.35
N LEU A 96 2.79 -15.19 22.48
CA LEU A 96 1.64 -15.22 21.59
C LEU A 96 2.05 -15.78 20.21
N PRO A 97 1.54 -16.95 19.81
CA PRO A 97 1.83 -17.46 18.47
C PRO A 97 1.10 -16.61 17.42
N LEU A 98 1.86 -15.90 16.60
CA LEU A 98 1.33 -15.22 15.41
C LEU A 98 1.30 -16.20 14.25
N ARG A 99 0.12 -16.35 13.62
CA ARG A 99 -0.04 -17.18 12.42
C ARG A 99 -0.56 -16.33 11.27
N SER A 100 0.17 -16.35 10.16
CA SER A 100 -0.29 -15.83 8.87
C SER A 100 -0.66 -17.00 7.97
N TRP A 101 -1.76 -16.84 7.22
CA TRP A 101 -2.12 -17.79 6.15
C TRP A 101 -1.54 -17.37 4.79
N VAL A 102 -0.87 -16.22 4.74
CA VAL A 102 -0.14 -15.73 3.57
C VAL A 102 1.28 -16.34 3.62
N PRO A 103 1.77 -16.98 2.54
CA PRO A 103 3.11 -17.55 2.43
C PRO A 103 4.14 -16.44 2.26
N MET A 104 4.25 -15.56 3.25
CA MET A 104 5.24 -14.50 3.32
C MET A 104 5.76 -14.43 4.75
N GLU A 105 7.07 -14.31 4.90
CA GLU A 105 7.68 -14.06 6.20
C GLU A 105 7.26 -12.67 6.70
N PHE A 106 7.02 -12.56 8.01
CA PHE A 106 6.78 -11.27 8.64
C PHE A 106 8.07 -10.45 8.55
N GLU A 107 8.07 -9.38 7.75
CA GLU A 107 9.19 -8.44 7.70
C GLU A 107 9.08 -7.49 8.90
N TYR A 108 10.02 -7.56 9.84
CA TYR A 108 10.14 -6.61 10.95
C TYR A 108 11.19 -5.56 10.59
N LYS A 109 10.81 -4.29 10.60
CA LYS A 109 11.73 -3.15 10.50
C LYS A 109 11.76 -2.40 11.82
#